data_AF-A0A7C5MGH9-F1
#
_entry.id   AF-A0A7C5MGH9-F1
#
_cell.length_a   1.000
_cell.length_b   1.000
_cell.length_c   1.000
_cell.angle_alpha   90.00
_cell.angle_beta   90.00
_cell.angle_gamma   90.00
#
_symmetry.space_group_name_H-M   'P 1'
#
loop_
_entity.id
_entity.type
_entity.pdbx_description
1 polymer ?
#
loop_
_entity_poly.entity_id
_entity_poly.type
_entity_poly.pdbx_seq_one_letter_code
_entity_poly.pdbx_strand_id
1 'polypeptide(L)'
;MRSRFLVTVVVLVMWCMAAEARPLKHKKTPKQKAPKRNAQAALAIKDDPSLPLGESWAKQIDSFFRHQRPECGAFVAISPSTGEVIALSEHSTVASVPHPATTAAFPAASIFKIVSAAALLESGKVTPSTTVCYSGGSHSLEAAHLKDSRRDRACRSLASAFAHSTNAVFGKLAVRHLDAKGLLSMAERLGFNRVVAVGNVQAQSRAQLPVGELGLARMAAGFTNSTLAPLHAALIAAMIANGGQLPAGAMLRGVSDMAGVDTRLLPANVAARIREMMALTSRDGTAAKYFARYQGRDGGVAVKTGSLTSTDGSGRFNTWMVGFFPANRPEFAFAALVSTKGPLKAGHLARHAIEAYLKLKKARAGQS
;
A
#
# COMPACT_ATOMS: atom_id res chain seq x y z
N MET A 1 -55.21 -22.59 -68.93
CA MET A 1 -55.09 -21.51 -67.93
C MET A 1 -54.65 -20.25 -68.65
N ARG A 2 -55.61 -19.35 -68.91
CA ARG A 2 -55.44 -18.09 -69.64
C ARG A 2 -55.49 -16.91 -68.66
N SER A 3 -54.88 -15.82 -69.11
CA SER A 3 -55.27 -14.43 -68.87
C SER A 3 -54.56 -13.66 -67.75
N ARG A 4 -53.73 -12.69 -68.17
CA ARG A 4 -53.57 -11.39 -67.51
C ARG A 4 -53.94 -10.32 -68.54
N PHE A 5 -54.87 -9.45 -68.18
CA PHE A 5 -55.31 -8.31 -68.98
C PHE A 5 -55.27 -7.03 -68.12
N LEU A 6 -54.66 -5.99 -68.71
CA LEU A 6 -55.04 -4.56 -68.75
C LEU A 6 -55.09 -3.73 -67.43
N VAL A 7 -54.31 -2.64 -67.26
CA VAL A 7 -54.39 -1.25 -67.84
C VAL A 7 -55.20 -0.28 -66.95
N THR A 8 -54.46 0.66 -66.34
CA THR A 8 -54.61 2.14 -66.40
C THR A 8 -55.84 2.87 -65.80
N VAL A 9 -55.55 3.68 -64.76
CA VAL A 9 -55.98 5.09 -64.47
C VAL A 9 -57.36 5.39 -63.84
N VAL A 10 -57.40 6.56 -63.17
CA VAL A 10 -58.53 7.39 -62.64
C VAL A 10 -58.86 7.14 -61.15
N VAL A 11 -59.18 8.09 -60.26
CA VAL A 11 -58.88 9.51 -59.97
C VAL A 11 -59.72 9.88 -58.71
N LEU A 12 -59.19 10.76 -57.86
CA LEU A 12 -59.82 11.68 -56.87
C LEU A 12 -60.81 11.22 -55.75
N VAL A 13 -60.42 11.68 -54.54
CA VAL A 13 -61.19 12.42 -53.50
C VAL A 13 -62.18 11.69 -52.59
N MET A 14 -61.88 11.66 -51.28
CA MET A 14 -62.73 12.30 -50.26
C MET A 14 -61.99 12.62 -48.94
N TRP A 15 -62.26 13.82 -48.45
CA TRP A 15 -61.82 14.49 -47.21
C TRP A 15 -62.08 13.69 -45.92
N CYS A 16 -61.19 13.77 -44.93
CA CYS A 16 -61.53 14.30 -43.60
C CYS A 16 -60.28 14.59 -42.75
N MET A 17 -60.36 15.65 -41.96
CA MET A 17 -59.31 16.19 -41.10
C MET A 17 -59.01 15.30 -39.89
N ALA A 18 -57.73 15.14 -39.56
CA ALA A 18 -57.25 14.96 -38.19
C ALA A 18 -55.79 15.43 -38.11
N ALA A 19 -55.59 16.61 -37.53
CA ALA A 19 -54.28 17.08 -37.11
C ALA A 19 -53.96 16.47 -35.75
N GLU A 20 -52.84 15.74 -35.61
CA GLU A 20 -52.31 15.45 -34.27
C GLU A 20 -50.79 15.19 -34.24
N ALA A 21 -50.13 16.13 -33.57
CA ALA A 21 -48.97 16.03 -32.70
C ALA A 21 -47.73 15.19 -33.13
N ARG A 22 -46.66 15.90 -33.50
CA ARG A 22 -45.27 15.39 -33.43
C ARG A 22 -44.87 15.17 -31.96
N PRO A 23 -44.14 14.10 -31.61
CA PRO A 23 -43.69 13.90 -30.24
C PRO A 23 -42.60 14.92 -29.88
N LEU A 24 -42.81 15.60 -28.74
CA LEU A 24 -41.88 16.55 -28.15
C LEU A 24 -40.59 15.82 -27.73
N LYS A 25 -39.45 16.27 -28.26
CA LYS A 25 -38.12 15.87 -27.77
C LYS A 25 -37.97 16.33 -26.31
N HIS A 26 -37.96 15.39 -25.38
CA HIS A 26 -37.55 15.67 -24.00
C HIS A 26 -36.09 16.14 -23.99
N LYS A 27 -35.88 17.46 -23.86
CA LYS A 27 -34.61 18.04 -23.44
C LYS A 27 -34.31 17.51 -22.03
N LYS A 28 -33.25 16.71 -21.88
CA LYS A 28 -32.71 16.36 -20.56
C LYS A 28 -32.33 17.66 -19.86
N THR A 29 -33.03 17.99 -18.78
CA THR A 29 -32.63 19.02 -17.83
C THR A 29 -31.22 18.70 -17.33
N PRO A 30 -30.30 19.67 -17.25
CA PRO A 30 -29.00 19.44 -16.63
C PRO A 30 -29.25 19.09 -15.17
N LYS A 31 -28.88 17.87 -14.75
CA LYS A 31 -28.79 17.54 -13.33
C LYS A 31 -27.79 18.52 -12.70
N GLN A 32 -28.28 19.49 -11.95
CA GLN A 32 -27.45 20.26 -11.03
C GLN A 32 -26.75 19.25 -10.13
N LYS A 33 -25.42 19.12 -10.31
CA LYS A 33 -24.61 18.37 -9.36
C LYS A 33 -24.67 19.14 -8.04
N ALA A 34 -25.35 18.56 -7.06
CA ALA A 34 -25.23 19.00 -5.68
C ALA A 34 -23.73 19.13 -5.34
N PRO A 35 -23.31 20.20 -4.64
CA PRO A 35 -21.91 20.36 -4.29
C PRO A 35 -21.49 19.13 -3.49
N LYS A 36 -20.44 18.43 -3.95
CA LYS A 36 -19.78 17.39 -3.18
C LYS A 36 -19.17 18.06 -1.95
N ARG A 37 -19.97 18.21 -0.89
CA ARG A 37 -19.49 18.58 0.44
C ARG A 37 -18.46 17.51 0.80
N ASN A 38 -17.19 17.90 0.84
CA ASN A 38 -16.06 16.99 1.04
C ASN A 38 -16.33 16.16 2.30
N ALA A 39 -16.60 14.86 2.19
CA ALA A 39 -16.79 13.99 3.36
C ALA A 39 -15.57 14.03 4.30
N GLN A 40 -14.39 14.39 3.78
CA GLN A 40 -13.18 14.66 4.56
C GLN A 40 -13.26 15.90 5.47
N ALA A 41 -14.08 16.90 5.17
CA ALA A 41 -14.19 18.12 5.99
C ALA A 41 -15.01 17.89 7.26
N ALA A 42 -15.93 16.94 7.26
CA ALA A 42 -16.77 16.58 8.42
C ALA A 42 -16.05 15.69 9.46
N LEU A 43 -14.84 15.20 9.14
CA LEU A 43 -14.06 14.30 10.01
C LEU A 43 -13.04 15.04 10.89
N ALA A 44 -12.80 16.32 10.63
CA ALA A 44 -11.71 17.07 11.26
C ALA A 44 -12.10 17.48 12.69
N ILE A 45 -11.41 16.90 13.68
CA ILE A 45 -11.49 17.39 15.05
C ILE A 45 -10.75 18.73 15.10
N LYS A 46 -11.25 19.70 15.88
CA LYS A 46 -10.51 20.96 16.10
C LYS A 46 -9.18 20.64 16.80
N ASP A 47 -8.08 21.24 16.35
CA ASP A 47 -6.79 21.07 17.04
C ASP A 47 -6.88 21.67 18.45
N ASP A 48 -6.24 20.99 19.40
CA ASP A 48 -5.97 21.49 20.74
C ASP A 48 -4.46 21.78 20.83
N PRO A 49 -4.04 23.05 20.76
CA PRO A 49 -2.63 23.43 20.78
C PRO A 49 -1.91 23.07 22.09
N SER A 50 -2.64 22.79 23.17
CA SER A 50 -2.03 22.37 24.44
C SER A 50 -1.43 20.96 24.39
N LEU A 51 -1.85 20.14 23.42
CA LEU A 51 -1.38 18.77 23.25
C LEU A 51 -0.16 18.70 22.33
N PRO A 52 0.76 17.75 22.57
CA PRO A 52 1.82 17.42 21.61
C PRO A 52 1.24 17.15 20.21
N LEU A 53 1.96 17.58 19.17
CA LEU A 53 1.50 17.44 17.77
C LEU A 53 1.12 15.99 17.43
N GLY A 54 1.91 15.04 17.93
CA GLY A 54 1.67 13.61 17.75
C GLY A 54 0.34 13.13 18.34
N GLU A 55 -0.03 13.62 19.52
CA GLU A 55 -1.30 13.28 20.16
C GLU A 55 -2.49 13.88 19.41
N SER A 56 -2.42 15.16 19.03
CA SER A 56 -3.44 15.78 18.18
C SER A 56 -3.59 15.04 16.86
N TRP A 57 -2.47 14.57 16.29
CA TRP A 57 -2.49 13.80 15.05
C TRP A 57 -3.14 12.42 15.23
N ALA A 58 -2.82 11.70 16.30
CA ALA A 58 -3.47 10.43 16.66
C ALA A 58 -5.00 10.60 16.79
N LYS A 59 -5.47 11.66 17.45
CA LYS A 59 -6.91 11.97 17.59
C LYS A 59 -7.62 12.16 16.23
N GLN A 60 -6.94 12.75 15.23
CA GLN A 60 -7.50 12.86 13.87
C GLN A 60 -7.65 11.50 13.18
N ILE A 61 -6.77 10.55 13.50
CA ILE A 61 -6.81 9.19 12.96
C ILE A 61 -7.86 8.35 13.70
N ASP A 62 -7.98 8.51 15.03
CA ASP A 62 -9.07 7.87 15.78
C ASP A 62 -10.45 8.34 15.29
N SER A 63 -10.57 9.62 14.93
CA SER A 63 -11.77 10.15 14.27
C SER A 63 -12.07 9.38 12.98
N PHE A 64 -11.06 9.15 12.15
CA PHE A 64 -11.22 8.38 10.92
C PHE A 64 -11.72 6.96 11.21
N PHE A 65 -11.15 6.27 12.20
CA PHE A 65 -11.60 4.93 12.58
C PHE A 65 -13.04 4.91 13.12
N ARG A 66 -13.43 5.85 13.97
CA ARG A 66 -14.83 5.93 14.48
C ARG A 66 -15.87 6.07 13.38
N HIS A 67 -15.53 6.76 12.30
CA HIS A 67 -16.43 6.99 11.17
C HIS A 67 -16.39 5.86 10.15
N GLN A 68 -15.21 5.31 9.85
CA GLN A 68 -15.06 4.28 8.82
C GLN A 68 -15.32 2.87 9.34
N ARG A 69 -15.18 2.65 10.65
CA ARG A 69 -15.46 1.40 11.39
C ARG A 69 -14.93 0.12 10.68
N PRO A 70 -13.64 0.04 10.32
CA PRO A 70 -13.08 -1.21 9.81
C PRO A 70 -13.07 -2.27 10.91
N GLU A 71 -13.14 -3.57 10.56
CA GLU A 71 -13.01 -4.63 11.57
C GLU A 71 -11.66 -4.57 12.31
N CYS A 72 -10.57 -4.28 11.58
CA CYS A 72 -9.31 -3.85 12.18
C CYS A 72 -8.69 -2.70 11.38
N GLY A 73 -8.15 -1.71 12.08
CA GLY A 73 -7.40 -0.60 11.52
C GLY A 73 -6.23 -0.23 12.43
N ALA A 74 -5.11 0.15 11.84
CA ALA A 74 -3.97 0.67 12.59
C ALA A 74 -3.20 1.69 11.75
N PHE A 75 -2.75 2.75 12.41
CA PHE A 75 -1.77 3.69 11.88
C PHE A 75 -0.68 3.88 12.93
N VAL A 76 0.56 3.65 12.53
CA VAL A 76 1.74 3.88 13.37
C VAL A 76 2.68 4.81 12.60
N ALA A 77 3.17 5.86 13.25
CA ALA A 77 4.19 6.75 12.73
C ALA A 77 5.38 6.82 13.69
N ILE A 78 6.59 6.69 13.13
CA ILE A 78 7.87 6.67 13.85
C ILE A 78 8.80 7.71 13.25
N SER A 79 9.53 8.44 14.10
CA SER A 79 10.64 9.29 13.68
C SER A 79 11.80 8.42 13.16
N PRO A 80 12.25 8.57 11.89
CA PRO A 80 13.30 7.73 11.32
C PRO A 80 14.65 7.87 12.02
N SER A 81 14.96 9.05 12.56
CA SER A 81 16.22 9.32 13.24
C SER A 81 16.20 8.88 14.70
N THR A 82 15.15 9.26 15.45
CA THR A 82 15.09 9.08 16.91
C THR A 82 14.47 7.76 17.32
N GLY A 83 13.67 7.13 16.47
CA GLY A 83 12.89 5.95 16.87
C GLY A 83 11.76 6.28 17.85
N GLU A 84 11.33 7.54 17.93
CA GLU A 84 10.16 7.94 18.71
C GLU A 84 8.87 7.53 17.99
N VAL A 85 7.91 6.96 18.72
CA VAL A 85 6.53 6.77 18.22
C VAL A 85 5.81 8.13 18.25
N ILE A 86 5.68 8.76 17.09
CA ILE A 86 5.06 10.09 16.96
C ILE A 86 3.54 9.98 17.11
N ALA A 87 2.94 8.96 16.48
CA ALA A 87 1.50 8.71 16.57
C ALA A 87 1.24 7.22 16.47
N LEU A 88 0.37 6.72 17.34
CA LEU A 88 -0.16 5.36 17.30
C LEU A 88 -1.67 5.45 17.50
N SER A 89 -2.41 4.94 16.54
CA SER A 89 -3.86 4.89 16.57
C SER A 89 -4.29 3.52 16.05
N GLU A 90 -5.20 2.88 16.75
CA GLU A 90 -5.71 1.56 16.40
C GLU A 90 -7.20 1.42 16.69
N HIS A 91 -7.83 0.50 15.96
CA HIS A 91 -9.23 0.16 16.12
C HIS A 91 -9.40 -1.32 15.82
N SER A 92 -10.12 -2.04 16.67
CA SER A 92 -10.49 -3.42 16.43
C SER A 92 -11.88 -3.74 16.95
N THR A 93 -12.65 -4.44 16.13
CA THR A 93 -13.87 -5.14 16.54
C THR A 93 -13.65 -6.65 16.62
N VAL A 94 -12.41 -7.12 16.43
CA VAL A 94 -12.04 -8.53 16.40
C VAL A 94 -11.37 -8.89 17.72
N ALA A 95 -12.08 -9.65 18.56
CA ALA A 95 -11.63 -9.99 19.91
C ALA A 95 -10.27 -10.70 19.95
N SER A 96 -9.92 -11.51 18.94
CA SER A 96 -8.62 -12.19 18.84
C SER A 96 -7.47 -11.27 18.44
N VAL A 97 -7.74 -10.02 18.05
CA VAL A 97 -6.74 -9.02 17.68
C VAL A 97 -7.11 -7.68 18.35
N PRO A 98 -7.03 -7.58 19.69
CA PRO A 98 -7.43 -6.36 20.40
C PRO A 98 -6.51 -5.17 20.09
N HIS A 99 -5.23 -5.45 19.81
CA HIS A 99 -4.20 -4.44 19.52
C HIS A 99 -3.59 -4.65 18.13
N PRO A 100 -4.31 -4.28 17.04
CA PRO A 100 -3.84 -4.54 15.69
C PRO A 100 -2.56 -3.77 15.35
N ALA A 101 -2.19 -2.70 16.05
CA ALA A 101 -0.93 -1.98 15.80
C ALA A 101 0.31 -2.80 16.17
N THR A 102 0.22 -3.67 17.18
CA THR A 102 1.36 -4.42 17.74
C THR A 102 1.26 -5.92 17.50
N THR A 103 0.10 -6.41 17.06
CA THR A 103 -0.13 -7.84 16.80
C THR A 103 0.22 -8.22 15.36
N ALA A 104 1.06 -9.24 15.18
CA ALA A 104 1.38 -9.80 13.87
C ALA A 104 0.32 -10.80 13.36
N ALA A 105 -0.95 -10.37 13.36
CA ALA A 105 -2.10 -11.19 12.94
C ALA A 105 -2.39 -11.13 11.43
N PHE A 106 -1.66 -10.29 10.70
CA PHE A 106 -1.98 -9.95 9.33
C PHE A 106 -0.89 -10.46 8.39
N PRO A 107 -1.24 -11.01 7.22
CA PRO A 107 -0.22 -11.39 6.25
C PRO A 107 0.57 -10.16 5.81
N ALA A 108 1.90 -10.30 5.70
CA ALA A 108 2.75 -9.19 5.27
C ALA A 108 2.39 -8.70 3.86
N ALA A 109 1.79 -9.58 3.04
CA ALA A 109 1.42 -9.27 1.67
C ALA A 109 2.63 -8.72 0.89
N SER A 110 2.40 -7.93 -0.16
CA SER A 110 3.47 -7.28 -0.92
C SER A 110 4.32 -6.26 -0.14
N ILE A 111 4.10 -6.03 1.16
CA ILE A 111 5.08 -5.30 1.98
C ILE A 111 6.37 -6.11 2.12
N PHE A 112 6.28 -7.45 2.12
CA PHE A 112 7.44 -8.33 2.14
C PHE A 112 8.41 -8.11 0.96
N LYS A 113 7.95 -7.51 -0.14
CA LYS A 113 8.82 -7.12 -1.27
C LYS A 113 9.87 -6.08 -0.90
N ILE A 114 9.75 -5.36 0.22
CA ILE A 114 10.83 -4.54 0.76
C ILE A 114 12.01 -5.43 1.17
N VAL A 115 11.73 -6.51 1.90
CA VAL A 115 12.72 -7.53 2.30
C VAL A 115 13.32 -8.21 1.06
N SER A 116 12.47 -8.65 0.13
CA SER A 116 12.94 -9.30 -1.10
C SER A 116 13.79 -8.37 -1.96
N ALA A 117 13.41 -7.09 -2.08
CA ALA A 117 14.19 -6.10 -2.83
C ALA A 117 15.54 -5.84 -2.16
N ALA A 118 15.59 -5.76 -0.82
CA ALA A 118 16.84 -5.64 -0.08
C ALA A 118 17.78 -6.83 -0.37
N ALA A 119 17.29 -8.06 -0.23
CA ALA A 119 18.07 -9.27 -0.54
C ALA A 119 18.57 -9.30 -1.99
N LEU A 120 17.70 -8.97 -2.96
CA LEU A 120 18.06 -8.95 -4.38
C LEU A 120 19.13 -7.90 -4.68
N LEU A 121 18.99 -6.69 -4.15
CA LEU A 121 19.95 -5.60 -4.37
C LEU A 121 21.30 -5.89 -3.69
N GLU A 122 21.27 -6.45 -2.49
CA GLU A 122 22.49 -6.79 -1.72
C GLU A 122 23.24 -7.98 -2.32
N SER A 123 22.57 -8.85 -3.09
CA SER A 123 23.24 -9.92 -3.84
C SER A 123 24.27 -9.41 -4.87
N GLY A 124 24.21 -8.13 -5.24
CA GLY A 124 25.04 -7.52 -6.30
C GLY A 124 24.68 -7.95 -7.73
N LYS A 125 23.80 -8.95 -7.89
CA LYS A 125 23.41 -9.52 -9.19
C LYS A 125 22.18 -8.83 -9.81
N VAL A 126 21.42 -8.09 -9.00
CA VAL A 126 20.18 -7.43 -9.43
C VAL A 126 20.25 -5.94 -9.11
N THR A 127 19.80 -5.13 -10.05
CA THR A 127 19.72 -3.67 -9.94
C THR A 127 18.26 -3.22 -10.13
N PRO A 128 17.91 -1.97 -9.77
CA PRO A 128 16.56 -1.45 -10.03
C PRO A 128 16.14 -1.51 -11.51
N SER A 129 17.10 -1.50 -12.45
CA SER A 129 16.86 -1.59 -13.90
C SER A 129 16.85 -3.03 -14.45
N THR A 130 17.27 -4.04 -13.67
CA THR A 130 17.24 -5.45 -14.08
C THR A 130 15.83 -5.83 -14.48
N THR A 131 15.67 -6.22 -15.75
CA THR A 131 14.37 -6.43 -16.39
C THR A 131 14.08 -7.91 -16.55
N VAL A 132 12.85 -8.30 -16.23
CA VAL A 132 12.34 -9.66 -16.41
C VAL A 132 11.02 -9.61 -17.14
N CYS A 133 10.90 -10.46 -18.16
CA CYS A 133 9.64 -10.66 -18.87
C CYS A 133 8.77 -11.68 -18.14
N TYR A 134 7.46 -11.47 -18.13
CA TYR A 134 6.51 -12.23 -17.35
C TYR A 134 5.15 -12.33 -18.06
N SER A 135 4.35 -13.29 -17.59
CA SER A 135 2.98 -13.57 -18.00
C SER A 135 2.09 -13.76 -16.76
N GLY A 136 0.78 -13.91 -16.96
CA GLY A 136 -0.18 -14.10 -15.85
C GLY A 136 -0.60 -12.81 -15.13
N GLY A 137 -0.25 -11.64 -15.66
CA GLY A 137 -0.59 -10.34 -15.07
C GLY A 137 0.22 -10.02 -13.80
N SER A 138 -0.14 -8.93 -13.11
CA SER A 138 0.63 -8.47 -11.95
C SER A 138 0.37 -9.26 -10.67
N HIS A 139 -0.79 -9.92 -10.57
CA HIS A 139 -1.27 -10.48 -9.30
C HIS A 139 -1.12 -11.99 -9.20
N SER A 140 -1.05 -12.75 -10.30
CA SER A 140 -0.94 -14.22 -10.21
C SER A 140 0.51 -14.67 -10.01
N LEU A 141 0.68 -15.81 -9.31
CA LEU A 141 1.97 -16.47 -9.15
C LEU A 141 1.80 -17.99 -8.96
N GLU A 142 2.15 -18.72 -10.01
CA GLU A 142 2.05 -20.16 -10.13
C GLU A 142 3.39 -20.70 -10.62
N ALA A 143 3.64 -22.01 -10.49
CA ALA A 143 4.90 -22.63 -10.91
C ALA A 143 5.21 -22.33 -12.39
N ALA A 144 4.19 -22.30 -13.24
CA ALA A 144 4.33 -22.00 -14.66
C ALA A 144 4.87 -20.58 -14.94
N HIS A 145 4.67 -19.62 -14.02
CA HIS A 145 5.17 -18.25 -14.14
C HIS A 145 6.66 -18.11 -13.79
N LEU A 146 7.30 -19.14 -13.22
CA LEU A 146 8.71 -19.08 -12.82
C LEU A 146 9.67 -19.38 -13.96
N LYS A 147 9.17 -20.00 -15.03
CA LYS A 147 9.94 -20.37 -16.23
C LYS A 147 9.76 -19.31 -17.29
N ASP A 148 10.84 -19.01 -18.02
CA ASP A 148 10.74 -18.16 -19.22
C ASP A 148 10.02 -18.93 -20.31
N SER A 149 9.05 -18.27 -20.96
CA SER A 149 8.27 -18.89 -22.01
C SER A 149 7.78 -17.88 -23.05
N ARG A 150 7.31 -18.38 -24.20
CA ARG A 150 6.68 -17.56 -25.26
C ARG A 150 5.45 -16.76 -24.80
N ARG A 151 4.91 -17.06 -23.60
CA ARG A 151 3.79 -16.31 -23.00
C ARG A 151 4.22 -15.00 -22.37
N ASP A 152 5.51 -14.82 -22.07
CA ASP A 152 6.06 -13.65 -21.36
C ASP A 152 6.16 -12.42 -22.27
N ARG A 153 4.99 -11.85 -22.63
CA ARG A 153 4.86 -10.73 -23.58
C ARG A 153 5.04 -9.35 -22.95
N ALA A 154 5.11 -9.27 -21.63
CA ALA A 154 5.32 -8.01 -20.90
C ALA A 154 6.62 -8.10 -20.09
N CYS A 155 7.34 -7.00 -19.97
CA CYS A 155 8.57 -6.95 -19.19
C CYS A 155 8.54 -5.77 -18.22
N ARG A 156 9.15 -5.95 -17.05
CA ARG A 156 9.32 -4.88 -16.05
C ARG A 156 10.70 -4.99 -15.43
N SER A 157 11.28 -3.83 -15.16
CA SER A 157 12.43 -3.71 -14.26
C SER A 157 12.03 -4.06 -12.83
N LEU A 158 13.00 -4.36 -11.96
CA LEU A 158 12.75 -4.52 -10.52
C LEU A 158 12.03 -3.29 -9.94
N ALA A 159 12.43 -2.08 -10.33
CA ALA A 159 11.79 -0.84 -9.88
C ALA A 159 10.32 -0.76 -10.31
N SER A 160 10.01 -1.04 -11.58
CA SER A 160 8.62 -1.04 -12.06
C SER A 160 7.81 -2.17 -11.42
N ALA A 161 8.39 -3.35 -11.25
CA ALA A 161 7.74 -4.46 -10.57
C ALA A 161 7.46 -4.16 -9.09
N PHE A 162 8.33 -3.42 -8.41
CA PHE A 162 8.10 -2.97 -7.03
C PHE A 162 6.93 -1.98 -6.98
N ALA A 163 6.96 -0.96 -7.85
CA ALA A 163 5.97 0.12 -7.92
C ALA A 163 4.56 -0.36 -8.29
N HIS A 164 4.45 -1.29 -9.24
CA HIS A 164 3.18 -1.88 -9.65
C HIS A 164 2.88 -3.23 -8.97
N SER A 165 3.76 -3.65 -8.05
CA SER A 165 3.61 -4.85 -7.24
C SER A 165 3.50 -6.17 -8.02
N THR A 166 4.19 -6.30 -9.15
CA THR A 166 4.14 -7.48 -10.04
C THR A 166 4.78 -8.72 -9.40
N ASN A 167 3.96 -9.72 -9.10
CA ASN A 167 4.36 -10.94 -8.38
C ASN A 167 5.32 -11.83 -9.18
N ALA A 168 5.00 -12.09 -10.46
CA ALA A 168 5.82 -12.96 -11.32
C ALA A 168 7.27 -12.49 -11.45
N VAL A 169 7.51 -11.17 -11.55
CA VAL A 169 8.87 -10.61 -11.62
C VAL A 169 9.64 -10.83 -10.32
N PHE A 170 9.02 -10.59 -9.16
CA PHE A 170 9.65 -10.89 -7.87
C PHE A 170 9.93 -12.37 -7.68
N GLY A 171 8.98 -13.24 -8.08
CA GLY A 171 9.15 -14.69 -8.02
C GLY A 171 10.32 -15.17 -8.87
N LYS A 172 10.39 -14.74 -10.13
CA LYS A 172 11.50 -15.08 -11.05
C LYS A 172 12.84 -14.57 -10.55
N LEU A 173 12.93 -13.30 -10.13
CA LEU A 173 14.18 -12.73 -9.62
C LEU A 173 14.66 -13.45 -8.36
N ALA A 174 13.74 -13.78 -7.43
CA ALA A 174 14.08 -14.52 -6.23
C ALA A 174 14.63 -15.91 -6.54
N VAL A 175 13.95 -16.69 -7.39
CA VAL A 175 14.41 -18.05 -7.76
C VAL A 175 15.75 -18.03 -8.49
N ARG A 176 16.05 -16.97 -9.27
CA ARG A 176 17.32 -16.86 -10.02
C ARG A 176 18.51 -16.44 -9.18
N HIS A 177 18.28 -15.67 -8.12
CA HIS A 177 19.36 -14.91 -7.47
C HIS A 177 19.42 -15.07 -5.95
N LEU A 178 18.40 -15.68 -5.34
CA LEU A 178 18.33 -15.93 -3.90
C LEU A 178 18.09 -17.42 -3.64
N ASP A 179 18.38 -17.85 -2.42
CA ASP A 179 17.89 -19.10 -1.87
C ASP A 179 16.94 -18.83 -0.68
N ALA A 180 16.27 -19.88 -0.20
CA ALA A 180 15.32 -19.81 0.90
C ALA A 180 15.94 -19.28 2.20
N LYS A 181 17.19 -19.65 2.50
CA LYS A 181 17.89 -19.24 3.72
C LYS A 181 18.31 -17.79 3.64
N GLY A 182 18.81 -17.32 2.49
CA GLY A 182 19.19 -15.94 2.25
C GLY A 182 17.99 -14.99 2.36
N LEU A 183 16.83 -15.38 1.81
CA LEU A 183 15.62 -14.57 1.95
C LEU A 183 15.12 -14.51 3.40
N LEU A 184 15.13 -15.64 4.11
CA LEU A 184 14.76 -15.66 5.53
C LEU A 184 15.75 -14.86 6.39
N SER A 185 17.05 -15.00 6.13
CA SER A 185 18.10 -14.25 6.83
C SER A 185 17.95 -12.75 6.66
N MET A 186 17.63 -12.27 5.44
CA MET A 186 17.31 -10.86 5.22
C MET A 186 16.06 -10.43 6.01
N ALA A 187 15.03 -11.27 6.08
CA ALA A 187 13.84 -10.98 6.89
C ALA A 187 14.20 -10.84 8.38
N GLU A 188 15.01 -11.76 8.91
CA GLU A 188 15.44 -11.75 10.32
C GLU A 188 16.37 -10.58 10.65
N ARG A 189 17.23 -10.19 9.71
CA ARG A 189 18.06 -8.98 9.81
C ARG A 189 17.21 -7.72 9.90
N LEU A 190 16.08 -7.69 9.19
CA LEU A 190 15.10 -6.60 9.25
C LEU A 190 14.08 -6.75 10.40
N GLY A 191 14.28 -7.68 11.33
CA GLY A 191 13.51 -7.78 12.57
C GLY A 191 12.41 -8.85 12.59
N PHE A 192 12.17 -9.59 11.51
CA PHE A 192 11.28 -10.75 11.58
C PHE A 192 11.83 -11.81 12.55
N ASN A 193 10.93 -12.54 13.21
CA ASN A 193 11.22 -13.51 14.26
C ASN A 193 11.87 -12.93 15.54
N ARG A 194 12.17 -11.63 15.58
CA ARG A 194 12.72 -10.93 16.74
C ARG A 194 11.67 -10.03 17.37
N VAL A 195 11.80 -9.80 18.68
CA VAL A 195 11.05 -8.74 19.35
C VAL A 195 11.65 -7.41 18.89
N VAL A 196 10.81 -6.56 18.32
CA VAL A 196 11.15 -5.18 17.98
C VAL A 196 10.51 -4.27 19.01
N ALA A 197 11.26 -3.27 19.47
CA ALA A 197 10.77 -2.29 20.44
C ALA A 197 11.03 -0.87 19.91
N VAL A 198 10.05 0.01 20.12
CA VAL A 198 10.11 1.43 19.75
C VAL A 198 9.49 2.19 20.94
N GLY A 199 10.33 2.85 21.73
CA GLY A 199 9.93 3.31 23.06
C GLY A 199 9.49 2.14 23.95
N ASN A 200 8.30 2.24 24.55
CA ASN A 200 7.71 1.20 25.41
C ASN A 200 6.81 0.21 24.64
N VAL A 201 6.67 0.36 23.32
CA VAL A 201 5.78 -0.47 22.50
C VAL A 201 6.59 -1.56 21.82
N GLN A 202 6.10 -2.79 21.86
CA GLN A 202 6.78 -3.95 21.27
C GLN A 202 5.88 -4.70 20.30
N ALA A 203 6.50 -5.36 19.33
CA ALA A 203 5.83 -6.28 18.43
C ALA A 203 6.77 -7.43 18.04
N GLN A 204 6.20 -8.55 17.60
CA GLN A 204 6.97 -9.67 17.08
C GLN A 204 6.31 -10.22 15.81
N SER A 205 6.93 -9.95 14.66
CA SER A 205 6.47 -10.48 13.37
C SER A 205 7.08 -11.85 13.08
N ARG A 206 6.47 -12.61 12.18
CA ARG A 206 6.90 -13.98 11.87
C ARG A 206 7.28 -14.12 10.40
N ALA A 207 8.37 -14.81 10.14
CA ALA A 207 8.74 -15.30 8.82
C ALA A 207 9.18 -16.77 8.94
N GLN A 208 8.71 -17.61 8.04
CA GLN A 208 9.00 -19.05 8.04
C GLN A 208 9.79 -19.43 6.80
N LEU A 209 10.72 -20.38 6.92
CA LEU A 209 11.51 -20.86 5.78
C LEU A 209 10.58 -21.39 4.68
N PRO A 210 10.69 -20.91 3.42
CA PRO A 210 9.87 -21.40 2.33
C PRO A 210 10.41 -22.74 1.81
N VAL A 211 9.50 -23.60 1.33
CA VAL A 211 9.84 -24.92 0.77
C VAL A 211 9.67 -24.91 -0.75
N GLY A 212 10.72 -25.34 -1.46
CA GLY A 212 10.75 -25.44 -2.92
C GLY A 212 10.74 -24.09 -3.65
N GLU A 213 10.94 -24.12 -4.96
CA GLU A 213 11.03 -22.90 -5.80
C GLU A 213 9.76 -22.05 -5.73
N LEU A 214 8.58 -22.70 -5.80
CA LEU A 214 7.31 -21.97 -5.72
C LEU A 214 7.08 -21.37 -4.34
N GLY A 215 7.49 -22.05 -3.27
CA GLY A 215 7.45 -21.49 -1.91
C GLY A 215 8.34 -20.25 -1.80
N LEU A 216 9.58 -20.33 -2.28
CA LEU A 216 10.51 -19.20 -2.30
C LEU A 216 9.92 -18.02 -3.09
N ALA A 217 9.41 -18.27 -4.28
CA ALA A 217 8.78 -17.25 -5.12
C ALA A 217 7.57 -16.61 -4.44
N ARG A 218 6.69 -17.41 -3.80
CA ARG A 218 5.50 -16.93 -3.10
C ARG A 218 5.85 -16.11 -1.87
N MET A 219 6.82 -16.54 -1.07
CA MET A 219 7.35 -15.73 0.03
C MET A 219 7.94 -14.42 -0.48
N ALA A 220 8.78 -14.46 -1.52
CA ALA A 220 9.40 -13.27 -2.09
C ALA A 220 8.37 -12.26 -2.65
N ALA A 221 7.25 -12.75 -3.19
CA ALA A 221 6.14 -11.91 -3.64
C ALA A 221 5.21 -11.44 -2.49
N GLY A 222 5.34 -12.06 -1.31
CA GLY A 222 4.61 -11.73 -0.10
C GLY A 222 3.27 -12.48 0.07
N PHE A 223 3.09 -13.63 -0.57
CA PHE A 223 1.86 -14.41 -0.50
C PHE A 223 1.74 -15.32 0.71
N THR A 224 2.86 -15.88 1.16
CA THR A 224 2.87 -16.89 2.21
C THR A 224 4.03 -16.65 3.15
N ASN A 225 4.13 -17.48 4.19
CA ASN A 225 5.30 -17.59 5.06
C ASN A 225 5.62 -16.35 5.91
N SER A 226 4.78 -15.30 5.93
CA SER A 226 5.04 -14.12 6.75
C SER A 226 3.78 -13.43 7.28
N THR A 227 3.83 -13.07 8.56
CA THR A 227 2.85 -12.18 9.20
C THR A 227 3.57 -10.97 9.80
N LEU A 228 2.90 -9.82 9.80
CA LEU A 228 3.50 -8.53 10.08
C LEU A 228 2.62 -7.70 11.00
N ALA A 229 3.23 -7.12 12.04
CA ALA A 229 2.62 -6.09 12.87
C ALA A 229 2.85 -4.69 12.27
N PRO A 230 1.85 -3.78 12.27
CA PRO A 230 2.02 -2.40 11.82
C PRO A 230 3.19 -1.64 12.47
N LEU A 231 3.44 -1.82 13.78
CA LEU A 231 4.60 -1.23 14.45
C LEU A 231 5.91 -1.65 13.77
N HIS A 232 6.07 -2.95 13.52
CA HIS A 232 7.24 -3.48 12.85
C HIS A 232 7.34 -3.03 11.39
N ALA A 233 6.21 -2.94 10.68
CA ALA A 233 6.16 -2.40 9.33
C ALA A 233 6.62 -0.93 9.26
N ALA A 234 6.18 -0.11 10.22
CA ALA A 234 6.60 1.30 10.33
C ALA A 234 8.09 1.39 10.66
N LEU A 235 8.61 0.49 11.50
CA LEU A 235 10.03 0.43 11.83
C LEU A 235 10.89 0.04 10.62
N ILE A 236 10.45 -0.92 9.80
CA ILE A 236 11.13 -1.26 8.53
C ILE A 236 11.18 -0.03 7.62
N ALA A 237 10.07 0.71 7.49
CA ALA A 237 10.06 1.96 6.71
C ALA A 237 11.00 3.03 7.32
N ALA A 238 11.08 3.12 8.64
CA ALA A 238 11.99 4.01 9.35
C ALA A 238 13.45 3.68 9.06
N MET A 239 13.82 2.40 9.06
CA MET A 239 15.17 1.95 8.69
C MET A 239 15.53 2.35 7.26
N ILE A 240 14.62 2.15 6.30
CA ILE A 240 14.83 2.55 4.90
C ILE A 240 14.98 4.07 4.78
N ALA A 241 14.12 4.84 5.45
CA ALA A 241 14.19 6.30 5.49
C ALA A 241 15.51 6.80 6.10
N ASN A 242 16.01 6.11 7.14
CA ASN A 242 17.25 6.40 7.86
C ASN A 242 18.50 5.80 7.18
N GLY A 243 18.44 5.54 5.87
CA GLY A 243 19.58 5.08 5.08
C GLY A 243 20.06 3.69 5.44
N GLY A 244 19.18 2.82 5.93
CA GLY A 244 19.48 1.45 6.32
C GLY A 244 19.88 1.28 7.80
N GLN A 245 19.84 2.34 8.60
CA GLN A 245 20.15 2.30 10.02
C GLN A 245 18.90 2.07 10.86
N LEU A 246 19.02 1.24 11.89
CA LEU A 246 18.04 1.17 12.96
C LEU A 246 17.92 2.56 13.62
N PRO A 247 16.70 3.12 13.79
CA PRO A 247 16.52 4.38 14.51
C PRO A 247 17.10 4.31 15.94
N ALA A 248 17.64 5.41 16.45
CA ALA A 248 18.44 5.39 17.68
C ALA A 248 17.71 4.85 18.92
N GLY A 249 16.43 5.18 19.09
CA GLY A 249 15.58 4.71 20.19
C GLY A 249 14.81 3.43 19.90
N ALA A 250 15.09 2.76 18.77
CA ALA A 250 14.51 1.46 18.45
C ALA A 250 15.47 0.33 18.82
N MET A 251 14.91 -0.81 19.20
CA MET A 251 15.69 -2.01 19.55
C MET A 251 15.22 -3.21 18.75
N LEU A 252 16.18 -4.05 18.35
CA LEU A 252 15.95 -5.40 17.86
C LEU A 252 16.60 -6.37 18.83
N ARG A 253 15.80 -7.19 19.51
CA ARG A 253 16.32 -8.14 20.49
C ARG A 253 17.30 -9.12 19.82
N GLY A 254 18.45 -9.33 20.46
CA GLY A 254 19.58 -10.10 19.95
C GLY A 254 20.45 -9.39 18.90
N VAL A 255 20.16 -8.13 18.55
CA VAL A 255 21.07 -7.27 17.74
C VAL A 255 21.51 -6.07 18.59
N SER A 256 20.55 -5.35 19.15
CA SER A 256 20.79 -4.17 19.99
C SER A 256 21.35 -4.49 21.38
N ASP A 257 21.26 -5.76 21.80
CA ASP A 257 21.72 -6.22 23.12
C ASP A 257 23.25 -6.37 23.21
N MET A 258 23.96 -6.23 22.08
CA MET A 258 25.41 -6.39 22.00
C MET A 258 26.09 -5.03 21.80
N ALA A 259 26.88 -4.61 22.78
CA ALA A 259 27.65 -3.38 22.71
C ALA A 259 28.61 -3.39 21.50
N GLY A 260 28.67 -2.29 20.75
CA GLY A 260 29.55 -2.16 19.58
C GLY A 260 29.03 -2.77 18.28
N VAL A 261 27.80 -3.29 18.24
CA VAL A 261 27.19 -3.80 16.99
C VAL A 261 26.77 -2.66 16.08
N ASP A 262 27.15 -2.78 14.81
CA ASP A 262 26.70 -1.88 13.74
C ASP A 262 25.17 -1.96 13.61
N THR A 263 24.51 -0.84 13.88
CA THR A 263 23.05 -0.70 13.76
C THR A 263 22.60 -0.47 12.32
N ARG A 264 23.53 -0.47 11.35
CA ARG A 264 23.25 -0.49 9.92
C ARG A 264 22.85 -1.88 9.43
N LEU A 265 21.55 -2.09 9.38
CA LEU A 265 20.92 -3.34 8.92
C LEU A 265 20.85 -3.44 7.41
N LEU A 266 21.03 -2.35 6.67
CA LEU A 266 21.16 -2.36 5.21
C LEU A 266 22.28 -1.43 4.75
N PRO A 267 23.06 -1.82 3.71
CA PRO A 267 23.97 -0.90 3.06
C PRO A 267 23.25 0.38 2.60
N ALA A 268 23.89 1.54 2.74
CA ALA A 268 23.29 2.84 2.44
C ALA A 268 22.80 2.94 0.97
N ASN A 269 23.56 2.36 0.04
CA ASN A 269 23.18 2.30 -1.38
C ASN A 269 21.97 1.40 -1.64
N VAL A 270 21.81 0.29 -0.91
CA VAL A 270 20.63 -0.58 -0.99
C VAL A 270 19.40 0.15 -0.46
N ALA A 271 19.51 0.78 0.71
CA ALA A 271 18.43 1.59 1.27
C ALA A 271 18.01 2.73 0.33
N ALA A 272 18.97 3.47 -0.25
CA ALA A 272 18.70 4.53 -1.22
C ALA A 272 17.91 4.04 -2.45
N ARG A 273 18.33 2.90 -3.04
CA ARG A 273 17.61 2.30 -4.18
C ARG A 273 16.20 1.86 -3.80
N ILE A 274 15.98 1.35 -2.59
CA ILE A 274 14.63 1.02 -2.11
C ILE A 274 13.80 2.30 -1.92
N ARG A 275 14.37 3.39 -1.38
CA ARG A 275 13.68 4.68 -1.26
C ARG A 275 13.19 5.19 -2.61
N GLU A 276 14.01 5.10 -3.64
CA GLU A 276 13.65 5.49 -5.02
C GLU A 276 12.50 4.64 -5.57
N MET A 277 12.55 3.31 -5.39
CA MET A 277 11.47 2.42 -5.81
C MET A 277 10.17 2.67 -5.04
N MET A 278 10.26 3.00 -3.75
CA MET A 278 9.12 3.39 -2.93
C MET A 278 8.50 4.73 -3.39
N ALA A 279 9.32 5.71 -3.78
CA ALA A 279 8.84 6.96 -4.37
C ALA A 279 8.15 6.72 -5.72
N LEU A 280 8.70 5.82 -6.56
CA LEU A 280 8.07 5.43 -7.83
C LEU A 280 6.66 4.87 -7.61
N THR A 281 6.42 4.05 -6.57
CA THR A 281 5.08 3.53 -6.24
C THR A 281 4.00 4.61 -6.12
N SER A 282 4.35 5.79 -5.58
CA SER A 282 3.45 6.93 -5.42
C SER A 282 3.35 7.84 -6.63
N ARG A 283 4.37 7.83 -7.49
CA ARG A 283 4.40 8.64 -8.72
C ARG A 283 3.70 7.92 -9.86
N ASP A 284 4.07 6.67 -10.06
CA ASP A 284 3.62 5.80 -11.14
C ASP A 284 3.58 4.35 -10.64
N GLY A 285 2.50 4.02 -9.94
CA GLY A 285 2.38 2.73 -9.29
C GLY A 285 1.07 2.58 -8.53
N THR A 286 1.01 1.56 -7.67
CA THR A 286 -0.20 1.21 -6.93
C THR A 286 -0.69 2.29 -5.97
N ALA A 287 0.16 3.25 -5.59
CA ALA A 287 -0.19 4.35 -4.70
C ALA A 287 -0.49 5.68 -5.41
N ALA A 288 -0.31 5.77 -6.74
CA ALA A 288 -0.43 7.01 -7.51
C ALA A 288 -1.77 7.74 -7.28
N LYS A 289 -2.89 7.01 -7.31
CA LYS A 289 -4.22 7.58 -7.08
C LYS A 289 -4.44 8.22 -5.70
N TYR A 290 -3.63 7.85 -4.70
CA TYR A 290 -3.70 8.43 -3.36
C TYR A 290 -2.81 9.67 -3.22
N PHE A 291 -1.69 9.70 -3.94
CA PHE A 291 -0.61 10.68 -3.70
C PHE A 291 -0.18 11.52 -4.91
N ALA A 292 -0.93 11.49 -6.02
CA ALA A 292 -0.63 12.32 -7.20
C ALA A 292 -0.40 13.81 -6.87
N ARG A 293 -1.14 14.36 -5.88
CA ARG A 293 -1.03 15.76 -5.45
C ARG A 293 0.13 16.08 -4.48
N TYR A 294 0.96 15.09 -4.14
CA TYR A 294 2.08 15.25 -3.21
C TYR A 294 3.42 15.37 -3.91
N GLN A 295 3.50 15.19 -5.23
CA GLN A 295 4.79 15.17 -5.96
C GLN A 295 5.60 16.46 -5.77
N GLY A 296 4.95 17.62 -5.58
CA GLY A 296 5.62 18.89 -5.27
C GLY A 296 6.01 19.09 -3.79
N ARG A 297 5.82 18.10 -2.92
CA ARG A 297 6.10 18.18 -1.47
C ARG A 297 7.36 17.41 -1.12
N ASP A 298 8.52 17.99 -1.45
CA ASP A 298 9.85 17.48 -1.11
C ASP A 298 10.06 15.98 -1.45
N GLY A 299 9.91 15.67 -2.74
CA GLY A 299 9.99 14.30 -3.27
C GLY A 299 8.68 13.49 -3.14
N GLY A 300 7.67 14.06 -2.48
CA GLY A 300 6.36 13.44 -2.32
C GLY A 300 6.34 12.36 -1.23
N VAL A 301 5.61 11.29 -1.48
CA VAL A 301 5.42 10.18 -0.52
C VAL A 301 6.14 8.96 -1.07
N ALA A 302 6.96 8.27 -0.28
CA ALA A 302 7.59 7.02 -0.70
C ALA A 302 6.95 5.85 0.05
N VAL A 303 6.30 4.91 -0.67
CA VAL A 303 5.59 3.79 -0.05
C VAL A 303 5.75 2.47 -0.80
N LYS A 304 5.43 1.38 -0.11
CA LYS A 304 4.99 0.13 -0.70
C LYS A 304 3.54 -0.14 -0.30
N THR A 305 2.73 -0.61 -1.24
CA THR A 305 1.39 -1.14 -0.95
C THR A 305 1.42 -2.66 -0.80
N GLY A 306 0.55 -3.19 0.05
CA GLY A 306 0.29 -4.62 0.21
C GLY A 306 -1.20 -4.90 0.20
N SER A 307 -1.61 -6.07 -0.30
CA SER A 307 -3.00 -6.51 -0.21
C SER A 307 -3.08 -8.03 -0.24
N LEU A 308 -3.81 -8.64 0.70
CA LEU A 308 -4.08 -10.08 0.71
C LEU A 308 -5.36 -10.38 1.50
N THR A 309 -6.20 -11.25 0.98
CA THR A 309 -7.39 -11.75 1.71
C THR A 309 -6.96 -12.78 2.74
N SER A 310 -7.51 -12.71 3.95
CA SER A 310 -7.27 -13.70 4.99
C SER A 310 -7.75 -15.08 4.57
N THR A 311 -6.99 -16.12 4.93
CA THR A 311 -7.30 -17.53 4.68
C THR A 311 -7.94 -18.23 5.89
N ASP A 312 -8.21 -17.49 6.96
CA ASP A 312 -8.81 -17.96 8.23
C ASP A 312 -10.34 -18.11 8.16
N GLY A 313 -10.92 -18.17 6.95
CA GLY A 313 -12.36 -18.20 6.73
C GLY A 313 -13.09 -16.86 6.97
N SER A 314 -12.42 -15.84 7.51
CA SER A 314 -13.07 -14.56 7.79
C SER A 314 -13.47 -13.77 6.53
N GLY A 315 -12.77 -14.00 5.42
CA GLY A 315 -12.93 -13.24 4.17
C GLY A 315 -12.48 -11.77 4.27
N ARG A 316 -11.79 -11.38 5.36
CA ARG A 316 -11.28 -10.01 5.51
C ARG A 316 -10.21 -9.72 4.46
N PHE A 317 -10.30 -8.56 3.82
CA PHE A 317 -9.29 -8.09 2.89
C PHE A 317 -8.30 -7.18 3.63
N ASN A 318 -7.07 -7.66 3.81
CA ASN A 318 -6.01 -6.93 4.50
C ASN A 318 -5.29 -6.05 3.48
N THR A 319 -5.31 -4.74 3.69
CA THR A 319 -4.63 -3.78 2.84
C THR A 319 -3.62 -2.98 3.66
N TRP A 320 -2.48 -2.72 3.04
CA TRP A 320 -1.33 -2.07 3.66
C TRP A 320 -0.85 -0.89 2.82
N MET A 321 -0.34 0.12 3.52
CA MET A 321 0.49 1.16 2.94
C MET A 321 1.58 1.53 3.94
N VAL A 322 2.83 1.25 3.58
CA VAL A 322 3.99 1.36 4.46
C VAL A 322 5.00 2.25 3.76
N GLY A 323 5.51 3.27 4.44
CA GLY A 323 6.37 4.26 3.80
C GLY A 323 6.79 5.40 4.69
N PHE A 324 7.19 6.50 4.08
CA PHE A 324 7.65 7.69 4.80
C PHE A 324 7.35 8.95 4.00
N PHE A 325 7.28 10.08 4.72
CA PHE A 325 6.98 11.38 4.15
C PHE A 325 7.70 12.50 4.92
N PRO A 326 8.19 13.54 4.22
CA PRO A 326 8.47 13.60 2.77
C PRO A 326 9.47 12.54 2.28
N ALA A 327 9.53 12.28 0.98
CA ALA A 327 10.39 11.22 0.43
C ALA A 327 11.89 11.58 0.47
N ASN A 328 12.24 12.84 0.24
CA ASN A 328 13.63 13.29 0.22
C ASN A 328 14.19 13.51 1.63
N ARG A 329 13.43 14.22 2.48
CA ARG A 329 13.75 14.49 3.89
C ARG A 329 12.62 13.97 4.78
N PRO A 330 12.63 12.68 5.14
CA PRO A 330 11.57 12.06 5.91
C PRO A 330 11.41 12.69 7.30
N GLU A 331 10.22 13.22 7.59
CA GLU A 331 9.86 13.69 8.92
C GLU A 331 9.29 12.54 9.76
N PHE A 332 8.59 11.60 9.12
CA PHE A 332 8.10 10.38 9.74
C PHE A 332 8.07 9.21 8.75
N ALA A 333 8.33 8.02 9.26
CA ALA A 333 7.97 6.76 8.63
C ALA A 333 6.66 6.25 9.22
N PHE A 334 5.87 5.48 8.45
CA PHE A 334 4.56 5.04 8.87
C PHE A 334 4.17 3.67 8.30
N ALA A 335 3.21 3.04 8.98
CA ALA A 335 2.43 1.93 8.47
C ALA A 335 0.95 2.19 8.69
N ALA A 336 0.17 2.06 7.61
CA ALA A 336 -1.28 2.06 7.63
C ALA A 336 -1.78 0.66 7.28
N LEU A 337 -2.67 0.12 8.11
CA LEU A 337 -3.35 -1.14 7.92
C LEU A 337 -4.86 -0.92 7.97
N VAL A 338 -5.56 -1.54 7.02
CA VAL A 338 -7.02 -1.70 7.05
C VAL A 338 -7.34 -3.14 6.68
N SER A 339 -7.99 -3.86 7.59
CA SER A 339 -8.51 -5.22 7.40
C SER A 339 -10.02 -5.17 7.50
N THR A 340 -10.70 -5.30 6.36
CA THR A 340 -12.17 -5.24 6.29
C THR A 340 -12.72 -5.99 5.09
N LYS A 341 -14.01 -6.33 5.10
CA LYS A 341 -14.74 -6.80 3.91
C LYS A 341 -15.18 -5.66 2.99
N GLY A 342 -15.17 -4.42 3.47
CA GLY A 342 -15.63 -3.24 2.75
C GLY A 342 -14.62 -2.65 1.74
N PRO A 343 -15.00 -1.55 1.06
CA PRO A 343 -14.15 -0.91 0.04
C PRO A 343 -13.02 -0.05 0.61
N LEU A 344 -12.99 0.15 1.94
CA LEU A 344 -11.95 0.91 2.62
C LEU A 344 -10.58 0.24 2.42
N LYS A 345 -9.52 1.04 2.29
CA LYS A 345 -8.16 0.56 2.04
C LYS A 345 -7.17 1.40 2.83
N ALA A 346 -6.02 0.83 3.17
CA ALA A 346 -4.93 1.54 3.85
C ALA A 346 -4.47 2.81 3.12
N GLY A 347 -4.60 2.87 1.79
CA GLY A 347 -4.31 4.11 1.05
C GLY A 347 -5.23 5.28 1.39
N HIS A 348 -6.49 5.02 1.75
CA HIS A 348 -7.41 6.06 2.24
C HIS A 348 -6.97 6.56 3.62
N LEU A 349 -6.60 5.63 4.52
CA LEU A 349 -6.10 5.92 5.87
C LEU A 349 -4.80 6.72 5.82
N ALA A 350 -3.79 6.26 5.08
CA ALA A 350 -2.51 6.93 4.95
C ALA A 350 -2.65 8.34 4.37
N ARG A 351 -3.46 8.51 3.33
CA ARG A 351 -3.75 9.83 2.76
C ARG A 351 -4.40 10.75 3.79
N HIS A 352 -5.43 10.27 4.51
CA HIS A 352 -6.07 11.04 5.58
C HIS A 352 -5.07 11.45 6.66
N ALA A 353 -4.24 10.52 7.13
CA ALA A 353 -3.23 10.79 8.16
C ALA A 353 -2.23 11.87 7.70
N ILE A 354 -1.67 11.77 6.50
CA ILE A 354 -0.73 12.77 5.97
C ILE A 354 -1.43 14.14 5.79
N GLU A 355 -2.68 14.18 5.31
CA GLU A 355 -3.45 15.43 5.23
C GLU A 355 -3.66 16.07 6.60
N ALA A 356 -4.01 15.26 7.61
CA ALA A 356 -4.23 15.73 8.98
C ALA A 356 -2.93 16.29 9.57
N TYR A 357 -1.81 15.59 9.42
CA TYR A 357 -0.49 16.06 9.84
C TYR A 357 -0.15 17.43 9.25
N LEU A 358 -0.28 17.57 7.92
CA LEU A 358 0.02 18.82 7.22
C LEU A 358 -0.89 19.98 7.66
N LYS A 359 -2.18 19.71 7.92
CA LYS A 359 -3.11 20.72 8.42
C LYS A 359 -2.74 21.18 9.84
N LEU A 360 -2.44 20.24 10.74
CA LEU A 360 -2.02 20.54 12.11
C LEU A 360 -0.72 21.36 12.11
N LYS A 361 0.30 20.92 11.36
CA LYS A 361 1.57 21.63 11.23
C LYS A 361 1.39 23.06 10.71
N LYS A 362 0.55 23.25 9.67
CA LYS A 362 0.22 24.58 9.14
C LYS A 362 -0.52 25.46 10.16
N ALA A 363 -1.48 24.90 10.88
CA ALA A 363 -2.27 25.64 11.86
C ALA A 363 -1.40 26.14 13.03
N ARG A 364 -0.48 25.31 13.52
CA ARG A 364 0.42 25.67 14.62
C ARG A 364 1.52 26.64 14.19
N ALA A 365 2.05 26.51 12.97
CA ALA A 365 3.03 27.45 12.43
C ALA A 365 2.47 28.85 12.14
N GLY A 366 1.14 29.01 12.05
CA GLY A 366 0.49 30.32 11.91
C GLY A 366 0.06 30.95 13.24
N GLN A 367 0.33 30.28 14.36
CA GLN A 367 0.07 30.76 15.72
C GLN A 367 1.36 31.22 16.44
N SER A 368 2.52 30.79 15.94
CA SER A 368 3.86 31.31 16.26
C SER A 368 4.18 32.50 15.37
#